data_AF-A0A853JA27-F1
#
_entry.id   AF-A0A853JA27-F1
#
_cell.length_a   1.000
_cell.length_b   1.000
_cell.length_c   1.000
_cell.angle_alpha   90.00
_cell.angle_beta   90.00
_cell.angle_gamma   90.00
#
_symmetry.space_group_name_H-M   'P 1'
#
loop_
_entity.id
_entity.type
_entity.pdbx_description
1 polymer ?
#
loop_
_entity_poly.entity_id
_entity_poly.type
_entity_poly.pdbx_seq_one_letter_code
_entity_poly.pdbx_strand_id
1 'polypeptide(L)' 'MSSLQLVKSYGGWQLLDAGQPVLWFPEREKGLEIATIMADARSLYRGEPTTVEAQNDDGEFEVIAAFV' A
#
# COMPACT_ATOMS: atom_id res chain seq x y z
N MET A 1 7.91 8.19 -9.37
CA MET A 1 6.60 7.57 -9.09
C MET A 1 6.86 6.49 -8.07
N SER A 2 6.35 6.66 -6.86
CA SER A 2 6.54 5.70 -5.76
C SER A 2 5.36 4.74 -5.70
N SER A 3 5.56 3.55 -5.13
CA SER A 3 4.49 2.57 -4.95
C SER A 3 4.50 1.99 -3.54
N LEU A 4 3.30 1.88 -2.99
CA LEU A 4 3.00 1.16 -1.75
C LEU A 4 2.19 -0.07 -2.10
N GLN A 5 2.65 -1.25 -1.70
CA GLN A 5 2.03 -2.52 -2.05
C GLN A 5 1.63 -3.28 -0.80
N LEU A 6 0.37 -3.69 -0.71
CA LEU A 6 -0.12 -4.52 0.39
C LEU A 6 -0.27 -5.97 -0.09
N VAL A 7 0.53 -6.88 0.45
CA VAL A 7 0.58 -8.29 0.03
C VAL A 7 0.19 -9.22 1.16
N LYS A 8 -0.40 -10.37 0.83
CA LYS A 8 -0.78 -11.39 1.83
C LYS A 8 0.49 -12.02 2.41
N SER A 9 0.61 -12.08 3.73
CA SER A 9 1.83 -12.54 4.41
C SER A 9 1.53 -13.10 5.81
N TYR A 10 1.96 -14.34 6.05
CA TYR A 10 1.85 -15.04 7.35
C TYR A 10 0.50 -14.88 8.07
N GLY A 11 -0.61 -15.03 7.34
CA GLY A 11 -1.96 -14.92 7.91
C GLY A 11 -2.47 -13.48 8.11
N GLY A 12 -1.72 -12.48 7.67
CA GLY A 12 -2.14 -11.08 7.59
C GLY A 12 -1.61 -10.42 6.32
N TRP A 13 -1.19 -9.16 6.45
CA TRP A 13 -0.92 -8.27 5.32
C TRP A 13 0.35 -7.45 5.54
N GLN A 14 1.32 -7.62 4.65
CA GLN A 14 2.58 -6.90 4.66
C GLN A 14 2.48 -5.70 3.73
N LEU A 15 2.73 -4.50 4.27
CA LEU A 15 2.95 -3.30 3.49
C LEU A 15 4.42 -3.25 3.05
N LEU A 16 4.61 -3.10 1.74
CA LEU A 16 5.88 -2.91 1.08
C LEU A 16 5.95 -1.47 0.55
N ASP A 17 7.10 -0.84 0.72
CA ASP A 17 7.44 0.44 0.11
C ASP A 17 8.60 0.22 -0.84
N ALA A 18 8.37 0.40 -2.14
CA ALA A 18 9.32 0.04 -3.19
C ALA A 18 9.89 -1.40 -3.02
N GLY A 19 9.00 -2.34 -2.67
CA GLY A 19 9.35 -3.76 -2.44
C GLY A 19 10.03 -4.06 -1.11
N GLN A 20 10.31 -3.06 -0.27
CA GLN A 20 10.89 -3.26 1.06
C GLN A 20 9.78 -3.35 2.12
N PRO A 21 9.80 -4.34 3.03
CA PRO A 21 8.80 -4.46 4.08
C PRO A 21 8.90 -3.32 5.10
N VAL A 22 7.78 -2.69 5.42
CA VAL A 22 7.72 -1.56 6.36
C VAL A 22 6.84 -1.86 7.57
N LEU A 23 5.60 -2.31 7.33
CA LEU A 23 4.61 -2.57 8.39
C LEU A 23 3.81 -3.84 8.08
N TRP A 24 3.37 -4.54 9.12
CA TRP A 24 2.48 -5.69 9.00
C TRP A 24 1.18 -5.43 9.73
N PHE A 25 0.07 -5.93 9.17
CA PHE A 25 -1.27 -5.75 9.67
C PHE A 25 -2.02 -7.08 9.73
N PRO A 26 -2.81 -7.33 10.79
CA PRO A 26 -3.65 -8.54 10.85
C PRO A 26 -4.81 -8.49 9.86
N GLU A 27 -5.29 -7.29 9.51
CA GLU A 27 -6.46 -7.07 8.66
C GLU A 27 -6.10 -6.23 7.44
N ARG A 28 -6.64 -6.61 6.26
CA ARG A 28 -6.36 -5.95 4.98
C ARG A 28 -6.72 -4.48 5.00
N GLU A 29 -7.92 -4.18 5.50
CA GLU A 29 -8.51 -2.85 5.53
C GLU A 29 -7.62 -1.87 6.31
N LYS A 30 -7.00 -2.32 7.41
CA LYS A 30 -6.06 -1.52 8.18
C LYS A 30 -4.77 -1.23 7.44
N GLY A 31 -4.24 -2.22 6.72
CA GLY A 31 -3.07 -2.00 5.86
C GLY A 31 -3.37 -1.01 4.74
N LEU A 32 -4.55 -1.10 4.13
CA LEU A 32 -4.99 -0.19 3.06
C LEU A 32 -5.19 1.24 3.56
N GLU A 33 -5.83 1.41 4.72
CA GLU A 33 -6.04 2.71 5.35
C GLU A 33 -4.70 3.43 5.54
N ILE A 34 -3.72 2.74 6.13
CA ILE A 34 -2.38 3.31 6.36
C ILE A 34 -1.63 3.57 5.06
N ALA A 35 -1.65 2.64 4.09
CA ALA A 35 -1.00 2.84 2.80
C ALA A 35 -1.57 4.05 2.04
N THR A 36 -2.88 4.23 2.10
CA THR A 36 -3.58 5.37 1.48
C THR A 36 -3.18 6.69 2.13
N ILE A 37 -3.16 6.75 3.47
CA ILE A 37 -2.71 7.95 4.19
C ILE A 37 -1.25 8.28 3.87
N MET A 38 -0.37 7.27 3.78
CA MET A 38 1.03 7.46 3.41
C MET A 38 1.18 8.00 1.98
N ALA A 39 0.44 7.46 1.02
CA ALA A 39 0.47 7.89 -0.37
C ALA A 39 -0.04 9.33 -0.52
N ASP A 40 -1.16 9.67 0.14
CA ASP A 40 -1.72 11.02 0.14
C ASP A 40 -0.74 12.04 0.76
N ALA A 41 -0.15 11.70 1.91
CA ALA A 41 0.87 12.53 2.55
C ALA A 41 2.11 12.75 1.66
N ARG A 42 2.57 11.74 0.90
CA ARG A 42 3.67 11.89 -0.06
C ARG A 42 3.31 12.85 -1.19
N SER A 43 2.12 12.72 -1.75
CA SER A 43 1.64 13.62 -2.80
C SER A 43 1.57 15.06 -2.29
N LEU A 44 0.88 15.27 -1.17
CA LEU A 44 0.62 16.61 -0.62
C LEU A 44 1.88 17.31 -0.10
N TYR A 45 2.73 16.63 0.65
CA TYR A 45 3.87 17.26 1.34
C TYR A 45 5.17 17.22 0.54
N ARG A 46 5.33 16.24 -0.36
CA ARG A 46 6.59 16.04 -1.10
C ARG A 46 6.44 16.20 -2.60
N GLY A 47 5.22 16.37 -3.12
CA GLY A 47 4.97 16.40 -4.56
C GLY A 47 5.40 15.10 -5.22
N GLU A 48 5.31 13.97 -4.51
CA GLU A 48 5.73 12.65 -4.97
C GLU A 48 4.50 11.81 -5.33
N PRO A 49 4.16 11.68 -6.64
CA PRO A 49 3.06 10.85 -7.07
C PRO A 49 3.25 9.41 -6.62
N THR A 50 2.23 8.88 -5.95
CA THR A 50 2.29 7.60 -5.26
C THR A 50 1.04 6.78 -5.54
N THR A 51 1.22 5.53 -5.92
CA THR A 51 0.15 4.55 -6.10
C THR A 51 0.09 3.59 -4.92
N VAL A 52 -1.13 3.18 -4.57
CA VAL A 52 -1.40 2.11 -3.63
C VAL A 52 -1.93 0.92 -4.40
N GLU A 53 -1.22 -0.20 -4.32
CA GLU A 53 -1.59 -1.46 -4.91
C GLU A 53 -1.84 -2.47 -3.78
N ALA A 54 -2.76 -3.39 -3.98
CA ALA A 54 -2.97 -4.45 -3.01
C ALA A 54 -3.32 -5.76 -3.69
N GLN A 55 -2.89 -6.85 -3.06
CA GLN A 55 -3.27 -8.18 -3.47
C GLN A 55 -4.73 -8.43 -3.07
N ASN A 56 -5.53 -9.00 -3.97
CA ASN A 56 -6.87 -9.50 -3.68
C ASN A 56 -6.80 -10.95 -3.16
N ASP A 57 -7.96 -11.56 -2.88
CA ASP A 57 -8.00 -12.94 -2.36
C ASP A 57 -7.56 -14.00 -3.38
N ASP A 58 -7.64 -13.69 -4.67
CA ASP A 58 -7.17 -14.54 -5.78
C ASP A 58 -5.66 -14.43 -6.02
N GLY A 59 -4.98 -13.54 -5.28
CA GLY A 59 -3.54 -13.34 -5.39
C GLY A 59 -3.14 -12.32 -6.47
N GLU A 60 -4.09 -11.67 -7.13
CA GLU A 60 -3.86 -10.67 -8.16
C GLU A 60 -3.70 -9.27 -7.54
N PHE A 61 -2.95 -8.39 -8.21
CA PHE A 61 -2.75 -7.02 -7.77
C PHE A 61 -3.80 -6.09 -8.39
N GLU A 62 -4.41 -5.27 -7.55
CA GLU A 62 -5.33 -4.20 -7.94
C GLU A 62 -4.79 -2.84 -7.49
N VAL A 63 -5.01 -1.82 -8.33
CA VAL A 63 -4.73 -0.43 -7.96
C VAL A 63 -5.89 0.08 -7.12
N ILE A 64 -5.62 0.36 -5.85
CA ILE A 64 -6.61 0.83 -4.88
C ILE A 64 -6.75 2.34 -4.95
N ALA A 65 -5.62 3.04 -5.08
CA ALA A 65 -5.58 4.49 -5.12
C ALA A 65 -4.36 4.99 -5.91
N ALA A 66 -4.49 6.17 -6.51
CA ALA A 66 -3.41 6.88 -7.17
C ALA A 66 -3.49 8.35 -6.81
N PHE A 67 -2.40 8.88 -6.25
CA PHE A 67 -2.27 10.28 -5.87
C PHE A 67 -1.24 10.95 -6.77
N VAL A 68 -1.60 12.14 -7.28
CA VAL A 68 -0.83 12.94 -8.23
C VAL A 68 -0.39 14.28 -7.63
#